data_AF-A0A3R7W2I9-F1
#
_entry.id   AF-A0A3R7W2I9-F1
#
_cell.length_a   1.000
_cell.length_b   1.000
_cell.length_c   1.000
_cell.angle_alpha   90.00
_cell.angle_beta   90.00
_cell.angle_gamma   90.00
#
_symmetry.space_group_name_H-M   'P 1'
#
loop_
_entity.id
_entity.type
_entity.pdbx_description
1 polymer ?
#
loop_
_entity_poly.entity_id
_entity_poly.type
_entity_poly.pdbx_seq_one_letter_code
_entity_poly.pdbx_strand_id
1 'polypeptide(L)'
;MRGMTFQEENGARSFQMMPGTDKRTHLTSCRISKTQEDIIPVSQISAAQFAASTGGLAMDTALLARVSGTDPSLVGSEEIKQIMRTPDLLSIYQKLQEEDDRRQRRLERNRASARVRREKKKGMVETYEGEVSKLESSLNMLKNHEFGTGHGEELAAALENSSGEHLRHALMSKDAKMELMARILGQHSRNTDAIRRANAENQALIAVASDNAKLFLSLRTQLGLTDDQCQRIASFAVSASEEARKLDAIRKCFSALRAHDWLYVPGIETILHQSRNAMSTHQFQKFLSWSMENRPSIDQLQFVPTSSVPESEKDLTFIFSED
;
A
#
# COMPACT_ATOMS: atom_id res chain seq x y z
N MET A 1 46.67 -13.16 -8.99
CA MET A 1 45.70 -12.20 -9.58
C MET A 1 45.24 -11.26 -8.48
N ARG A 2 45.09 -9.98 -8.83
CA ARG A 2 45.11 -8.79 -7.96
C ARG A 2 44.05 -8.77 -6.85
N GLY A 3 44.50 -8.50 -5.62
CA GLY A 3 43.71 -7.80 -4.61
C GLY A 3 43.87 -6.28 -4.79
N MET A 4 42.83 -5.52 -4.45
CA MET A 4 42.91 -4.07 -4.33
C MET A 4 42.51 -3.66 -2.92
N THR A 5 43.53 -3.23 -2.18
CA THR A 5 43.45 -2.34 -1.02
C THR A 5 43.38 -0.90 -1.51
N PHE A 6 42.54 -0.07 -0.89
CA PHE A 6 42.66 1.39 -0.97
C PHE A 6 43.01 1.93 0.41
N GLN A 7 44.19 2.55 0.47
CA GLN A 7 44.74 3.27 1.60
C GLN A 7 44.25 4.72 1.54
N GLU A 8 43.98 5.28 2.71
CA GLU A 8 43.65 6.68 2.96
C GLU A 8 44.80 7.62 2.57
N GLU A 9 44.46 8.79 2.02
CA GLU A 9 45.31 9.97 2.11
C GLU A 9 44.50 11.16 2.66
N ASN A 10 44.96 11.64 3.82
CA ASN A 10 44.54 12.85 4.50
C ASN A 10 45.01 14.09 3.73
N GLY A 11 44.10 15.02 3.45
CA GLY A 11 44.40 16.34 2.91
C GLY A 11 43.44 17.40 3.45
N ALA A 12 43.85 18.05 4.54
CA ALA A 12 43.12 19.12 5.21
C ALA A 12 42.80 20.31 4.29
N ARG A 13 41.53 20.71 4.22
CA ARG A 13 41.11 22.11 3.94
C ARG A 13 39.87 22.47 4.75
N SER A 14 40.11 23.31 5.74
CA SER A 14 39.15 24.10 6.51
C SER A 14 38.35 25.05 5.63
N PHE A 15 37.02 25.03 5.74
CA PHE A 15 36.18 26.21 5.46
C PHE A 15 34.99 26.25 6.42
N GLN A 16 35.03 27.30 7.25
CA GLN A 16 34.01 27.77 8.17
C GLN A 16 33.22 28.88 7.48
N MET A 17 31.88 28.89 7.53
CA MET A 17 31.07 30.11 7.45
C MET A 17 29.64 29.88 7.97
N MET A 18 29.17 30.90 8.68
CA MET A 18 27.98 31.05 9.54
C MET A 18 26.64 31.26 8.79
N PRO A 19 25.47 31.22 9.49
CA PRO A 19 24.15 31.23 8.88
C PRO A 19 23.61 32.65 8.61
N GLY A 20 22.87 32.82 7.50
CA GLY A 20 22.21 34.07 7.10
C GLY A 20 20.72 34.10 7.46
N THR A 21 20.30 35.17 8.12
CA THR A 21 18.98 35.46 8.71
C THR A 21 17.94 36.03 7.74
N ASP A 22 16.68 35.80 8.09
CA ASP A 22 15.43 36.44 7.64
C ASP A 22 15.48 37.96 7.41
N LYS A 23 14.66 38.45 6.46
CA LYS A 23 13.88 39.70 6.61
C LYS A 23 12.74 39.83 5.58
N ARG A 24 11.51 39.84 6.12
CA ARG A 24 10.28 40.38 5.49
C ARG A 24 10.36 41.90 5.39
N THR A 25 9.86 42.46 4.29
CA THR A 25 9.58 43.89 4.12
C THR A 25 8.11 44.08 3.76
N HIS A 26 7.34 44.57 4.73
CA HIS A 26 6.12 45.36 4.50
C HIS A 26 6.56 46.82 4.44
N LEU A 27 6.00 47.62 3.51
CA LEU A 27 5.74 49.04 3.73
C LEU A 27 4.74 49.59 2.69
N THR A 28 3.71 50.18 3.26
CA THR A 28 2.58 50.95 2.72
C THR A 28 3.02 52.29 2.13
N SER A 29 2.24 52.88 1.20
CA SER A 29 2.00 54.33 0.91
C SER A 29 1.71 54.51 -0.60
N CYS A 30 0.93 55.43 -1.17
CA CYS A 30 -0.08 56.39 -0.75
C CYS A 30 -0.91 56.77 -1.99
N ARG A 31 -2.16 57.21 -1.81
CA ARG A 31 -3.00 57.83 -2.85
C ARG A 31 -2.45 59.20 -3.22
N ILE A 32 -2.41 59.51 -4.52
CA ILE A 32 -2.34 60.88 -5.05
C ILE A 32 -3.52 61.09 -6.01
N SER A 33 -4.18 62.23 -5.81
CA SER A 33 -5.36 62.74 -6.49
C SER A 33 -5.05 63.45 -7.81
N LYS A 34 -5.93 63.21 -8.79
CA LYS A 34 -6.33 63.97 -9.99
C LYS A 34 -5.55 65.26 -10.36
N THR A 35 -5.16 65.32 -11.63
CA THR A 35 -5.43 66.48 -12.52
C THR A 35 -5.89 65.98 -13.88
N GLN A 36 -6.86 66.70 -14.41
CA GLN A 36 -7.71 66.41 -15.56
C GLN A 36 -7.15 67.15 -16.78
N GLU A 37 -6.93 66.45 -17.89
CA GLU A 37 -6.93 67.05 -19.22
C GLU A 37 -7.86 66.23 -20.12
N ASP A 38 -8.88 66.92 -20.62
CA ASP A 38 -9.96 66.40 -21.41
C ASP A 38 -9.45 65.95 -22.78
N ILE A 39 -9.37 64.63 -22.97
CA ILE A 39 -9.48 64.01 -24.28
C ILE A 39 -10.82 63.30 -24.29
N ILE A 40 -11.71 63.76 -25.17
CA ILE A 40 -13.07 63.27 -25.44
C ILE A 40 -13.19 61.78 -25.10
N PRO A 41 -14.02 61.35 -24.12
CA PRO A 41 -14.12 59.94 -23.79
C PRO A 41 -14.92 59.28 -24.91
N VAL A 42 -14.24 58.59 -25.82
CA VAL A 42 -14.85 57.51 -26.59
C VAL A 42 -15.36 56.51 -25.56
N SER A 43 -16.66 56.56 -25.30
CA SER A 43 -17.44 55.77 -24.34
C SER A 43 -16.81 54.39 -24.08
N GLN A 44 -15.98 54.28 -23.05
CA GLN A 44 -15.41 53.00 -22.61
C GLN A 44 -16.48 52.28 -21.78
N ILE A 45 -16.77 51.02 -22.13
CA ILE A 45 -17.73 50.21 -21.38
C ILE A 45 -17.01 49.70 -20.14
N SER A 46 -17.53 50.03 -18.96
CA SER A 46 -17.01 49.51 -17.69
C SER A 46 -17.41 48.04 -17.50
N ALA A 47 -16.60 47.25 -16.81
CA ALA A 47 -16.92 45.86 -16.45
C ALA A 47 -18.26 45.73 -15.71
N ALA A 48 -18.61 46.71 -14.86
CA ALA A 48 -19.90 46.75 -14.18
C ALA A 48 -21.08 47.00 -15.15
N GLN A 49 -20.86 47.85 -16.18
CA GLN A 49 -21.85 48.14 -17.21
C GLN A 49 -22.05 46.94 -18.15
N PHE A 50 -20.96 46.23 -18.47
CA PHE A 50 -21.01 44.99 -19.24
C PHE A 50 -21.80 43.91 -18.48
N ALA A 51 -21.46 43.66 -17.22
CA ALA A 51 -22.16 42.67 -16.38
C ALA A 51 -23.65 43.00 -16.22
N ALA A 52 -24.01 44.27 -15.99
CA ALA A 52 -25.39 44.70 -15.84
C ALA A 52 -26.22 44.46 -17.11
N SER A 53 -25.64 44.67 -18.30
CA SER A 53 -26.35 44.54 -19.57
C SER A 53 -26.32 43.13 -20.16
N THR A 54 -25.51 42.22 -19.62
CA THR A 54 -25.35 40.84 -20.11
C THR A 54 -25.86 39.78 -19.13
N GLY A 55 -26.60 40.20 -18.10
CA GLY A 55 -27.18 39.28 -17.12
C GLY A 55 -26.16 38.70 -16.12
N GLY A 56 -25.04 39.39 -15.89
CA GLY A 56 -24.04 39.04 -14.88
C GLY A 56 -22.78 38.36 -15.41
N LEU A 57 -22.55 38.34 -16.73
CA LEU A 57 -21.30 37.81 -17.30
C LEU A 57 -20.10 38.69 -16.89
N ALA A 58 -18.96 38.05 -16.68
CA ALA A 58 -17.74 38.75 -16.29
C ALA A 58 -17.09 39.31 -17.56
N MET A 59 -16.59 40.54 -17.49
CA MET A 59 -15.89 41.15 -18.62
C MET A 59 -14.44 40.67 -18.65
N ASP A 60 -14.08 39.86 -19.64
CA ASP A 60 -12.72 39.38 -19.89
C ASP A 60 -12.30 39.78 -21.31
N THR A 61 -11.31 40.65 -21.39
CA THR A 61 -10.78 41.19 -22.65
C THR A 61 -10.21 40.11 -23.55
N ALA A 62 -9.66 39.02 -23.01
CA ALA A 62 -9.13 37.91 -23.81
C ALA A 62 -10.23 37.00 -24.35
N LEU A 63 -11.36 36.89 -23.67
CA LEU A 63 -12.55 36.21 -24.18
C LEU A 63 -13.27 37.05 -25.24
N LEU A 64 -13.38 38.36 -25.02
CA LEU A 64 -13.99 39.30 -25.97
C LEU A 64 -13.21 39.34 -27.30
N ALA A 65 -11.88 39.37 -27.21
CA ALA A 65 -10.97 39.27 -28.35
C ALA A 65 -11.19 37.99 -29.18
N ARG A 66 -11.35 36.85 -28.51
CA ARG A 66 -11.60 35.55 -29.15
C ARG A 66 -12.94 35.50 -29.88
N VAL A 67 -13.97 36.19 -29.37
CA VAL A 67 -15.30 36.27 -30.00
C VAL A 67 -15.29 37.22 -31.20
N SER A 68 -14.59 38.36 -31.09
CA SER A 68 -14.44 39.33 -32.17
C SER A 68 -13.40 38.94 -33.24
N GLY A 69 -12.51 37.99 -32.94
CA GLY A 69 -11.36 37.66 -33.79
C GLY A 69 -10.31 38.78 -33.86
N THR A 70 -10.34 39.72 -32.92
CA THR A 70 -9.44 40.88 -32.83
C THR A 70 -8.36 40.63 -31.77
N ASP A 71 -7.24 41.36 -31.84
CA ASP A 71 -6.20 41.29 -30.82
C ASP A 71 -6.75 41.81 -29.47
N PRO A 72 -6.51 41.13 -28.33
CA PRO A 72 -6.99 41.58 -27.01
C PRO A 72 -6.56 43.00 -26.61
N SER A 73 -5.51 43.55 -27.22
CA SER A 73 -5.10 44.95 -27.02
C SER A 73 -5.91 45.97 -27.82
N LEU A 74 -6.66 45.52 -28.84
CA LEU A 74 -7.41 46.34 -29.78
C LEU A 74 -8.93 46.26 -29.60
N VAL A 75 -9.41 45.47 -28.63
CA VAL A 75 -10.86 45.31 -28.36
C VAL A 75 -11.45 46.65 -27.92
N GLY A 76 -12.07 47.34 -28.88
CA GLY A 76 -12.70 48.64 -28.69
C GLY A 76 -14.08 48.54 -28.05
N SER A 77 -14.55 49.64 -27.47
CA SER A 77 -15.88 49.69 -26.86
C SER A 77 -17.03 49.47 -27.85
N GLU A 78 -16.84 49.77 -29.13
CA GLU A 78 -17.86 49.50 -30.15
C GLU A 78 -17.97 48.01 -30.50
N GLU A 79 -16.85 47.28 -30.50
CA GLU A 79 -16.84 45.82 -30.67
C GLU A 79 -17.55 45.11 -29.50
N ILE A 80 -17.31 45.61 -28.29
CA ILE A 80 -17.97 45.09 -27.08
C ILE A 80 -19.48 45.38 -27.12
N LYS A 81 -19.89 46.60 -27.53
CA LYS A 81 -21.31 46.93 -27.78
C LYS A 81 -21.91 46.02 -28.84
N GLN A 82 -21.17 45.70 -29.91
CA GLN A 82 -21.63 44.83 -30.98
C GLN A 82 -21.86 43.39 -30.50
N ILE A 83 -20.96 42.85 -29.66
CA ILE A 83 -21.13 41.55 -29.00
C ILE A 83 -22.35 41.57 -28.08
N MET A 84 -22.55 42.64 -27.29
CA MET A 84 -23.69 42.77 -26.37
C MET A 84 -25.04 42.90 -27.11
N ARG A 85 -25.05 43.57 -28.26
CA ARG A 85 -26.26 43.78 -29.09
C ARG A 85 -26.63 42.55 -29.93
N THR A 86 -25.67 41.65 -30.19
CA THR A 86 -25.87 40.46 -31.03
C THR A 86 -26.03 39.23 -30.15
N PRO A 87 -27.25 38.66 -30.02
CA PRO A 87 -27.50 37.55 -29.10
C PRO A 87 -26.62 36.32 -29.35
N ASP A 88 -26.29 36.03 -30.60
CA ASP A 88 -25.45 34.89 -30.97
C ASP A 88 -24.00 35.05 -30.50
N LEU A 89 -23.41 36.24 -30.67
CA LEU A 89 -22.05 36.54 -30.20
C LEU A 89 -21.99 36.55 -28.67
N LEU A 90 -23.03 37.06 -28.01
CA LEU A 90 -23.15 37.01 -26.56
C LEU A 90 -23.28 35.57 -26.04
N SER A 91 -24.01 34.71 -26.74
CA SER A 91 -24.12 33.28 -26.42
C SER A 91 -22.78 32.56 -26.58
N ILE A 92 -22.01 32.87 -27.63
CA ILE A 92 -20.66 32.31 -27.83
C ILE A 92 -19.73 32.78 -26.72
N TYR A 93 -19.78 34.07 -26.36
CA TYR A 93 -19.01 34.62 -25.25
C TYR A 93 -19.33 33.92 -23.92
N GLN A 94 -20.62 33.74 -23.60
CA GLN A 94 -21.06 33.00 -22.42
C GLN A 94 -20.53 31.57 -22.41
N LYS A 95 -20.64 30.85 -23.54
CA LYS A 95 -20.15 29.46 -23.65
C LYS A 95 -18.64 29.37 -23.43
N LEU A 96 -17.86 30.30 -23.98
CA LEU A 96 -16.41 30.35 -23.78
C LEU A 96 -16.04 30.66 -22.33
N GLN A 97 -16.77 31.57 -21.68
CA GLN A 97 -16.58 31.87 -20.27
C GLN A 97 -16.88 30.65 -19.38
N GLU A 98 -17.99 29.95 -19.64
CA GLU A 98 -18.34 28.72 -18.93
C GLU A 98 -17.32 27.59 -19.17
N GLU A 99 -16.77 27.49 -20.39
CA GLU A 99 -15.72 26.51 -20.72
C GLU A 99 -14.42 26.80 -19.96
N ASP A 100 -13.97 28.05 -19.94
CA ASP A 100 -12.75 28.45 -19.24
C ASP A 100 -12.90 28.27 -17.72
N ASP A 101 -14.07 28.56 -17.14
CA ASP A 101 -14.38 28.25 -15.74
C ASP A 101 -14.32 26.74 -15.46
N ARG A 102 -14.89 25.92 -16.34
CA ARG A 102 -14.82 24.45 -16.22
C ARG A 102 -13.38 23.95 -16.34
N ARG A 103 -12.60 24.52 -17.26
CA ARG A 103 -11.18 24.19 -17.46
C ARG A 103 -10.37 24.56 -16.22
N GLN A 104 -10.58 25.75 -15.67
CA GLN A 104 -9.90 26.21 -14.47
C GLN A 104 -10.19 25.31 -13.26
N ARG A 105 -11.46 24.96 -13.03
CA ARG A 105 -11.84 24.00 -11.96
C ARG A 105 -11.19 22.62 -12.16
N ARG A 106 -11.06 22.15 -13.40
CA ARG A 106 -10.35 20.89 -13.71
C ARG A 106 -8.85 21.00 -13.40
N LEU A 107 -8.22 22.11 -13.77
CA LEU A 107 -6.80 22.35 -13.52
C LEU A 107 -6.50 22.46 -12.02
N GLU A 108 -7.32 23.17 -11.26
CA GLU A 108 -7.19 23.28 -9.79
C GLU A 108 -7.33 21.92 -9.12
N ARG A 109 -8.32 21.11 -9.51
CA ARG A 109 -8.46 19.74 -9.02
C ARG A 109 -7.25 18.87 -9.34
N ASN A 110 -6.70 18.99 -10.56
CA ASN A 110 -5.51 18.27 -10.97
C ASN A 110 -4.28 18.69 -10.16
N ARG A 111 -4.08 20.00 -9.97
CA ARG A 111 -3.02 20.56 -9.12
C ARG A 111 -3.13 20.06 -7.68
N ALA A 112 -4.32 20.08 -7.09
CA ALA A 112 -4.57 19.54 -5.75
C ALA A 112 -4.26 18.04 -5.67
N SER A 113 -4.73 17.26 -6.63
CA SER A 113 -4.47 15.82 -6.71
C SER A 113 -2.97 15.51 -6.85
N ALA A 114 -2.24 16.28 -7.64
CA ALA A 114 -0.80 16.14 -7.82
C ALA A 114 -0.03 16.46 -6.53
N ARG A 115 -0.45 17.49 -5.78
CA ARG A 115 0.12 17.81 -4.46
C ARG A 115 -0.08 16.66 -3.49
N VAL A 116 -1.31 16.15 -3.35
CA VAL A 116 -1.62 15.01 -2.46
C VAL A 116 -0.81 13.77 -2.85
N ARG A 117 -0.66 13.48 -4.16
CA ARG A 117 0.17 12.36 -4.62
C ARG A 117 1.64 12.53 -4.22
N ARG A 118 2.20 13.73 -4.36
CA ARG A 118 3.57 14.04 -3.97
C ARG A 118 3.76 13.95 -2.45
N GLU A 119 2.82 14.49 -1.68
CA GLU A 119 2.78 14.42 -0.22
C GLU A 119 2.79 12.96 0.26
N LYS A 120 1.91 12.12 -0.30
CA LYS A 120 1.83 10.69 0.03
C LYS A 120 3.13 9.94 -0.31
N LYS A 121 3.71 10.22 -1.48
CA LYS A 121 5.01 9.63 -1.86
C LYS A 121 6.12 10.08 -0.91
N LYS A 122 6.16 11.37 -0.57
CA LYS A 122 7.13 11.94 0.36
C LYS A 122 7.02 11.29 1.74
N GLY A 123 5.84 11.22 2.34
CA GLY A 123 5.66 10.60 3.65
C GLY A 123 5.99 9.10 3.66
N MET A 124 5.71 8.39 2.57
CA MET A 124 6.13 6.99 2.43
C MET A 124 7.65 6.84 2.34
N VAL A 125 8.33 7.73 1.60
CA VAL A 125 9.80 7.74 1.51
C VAL A 125 10.41 8.07 2.88
N GLU A 126 9.93 9.10 3.57
CA GLU A 126 10.39 9.48 4.91
C GLU A 126 10.21 8.34 5.93
N THR A 127 9.10 7.59 5.82
CA THR A 127 8.85 6.41 6.66
C THR A 127 9.90 5.33 6.41
N TYR A 128 10.16 5.00 5.14
CA TYR A 128 11.16 3.98 4.79
C TYR A 128 12.59 4.43 5.12
N GLU A 129 12.95 5.69 4.90
CA GLU A 129 14.24 6.23 5.32
C GLU A 129 14.42 6.12 6.83
N GLY A 130 13.38 6.42 7.61
CA GLY A 130 13.38 6.23 9.06
C GLY A 130 13.53 4.77 9.50
N GLU A 131 12.88 3.83 8.81
CA GLU A 131 13.03 2.39 9.08
C GLU A 131 14.44 1.89 8.73
N VAL A 132 14.98 2.30 7.57
CA VAL A 132 16.34 1.95 7.14
C VAL A 132 17.36 2.48 8.16
N SER A 133 17.26 3.73 8.60
CA SER A 133 18.16 4.27 9.63
C SER A 133 18.08 3.50 10.95
N LYS A 134 16.89 3.06 11.38
CA LYS A 134 16.74 2.22 12.59
C LYS A 134 17.39 0.84 12.42
N LEU A 135 17.21 0.22 11.25
CA LEU A 135 17.80 -1.08 10.94
C LEU A 135 19.33 -0.99 10.85
N GLU A 136 19.86 0.04 10.20
CA GLU A 136 21.29 0.30 10.12
C GLU A 136 21.91 0.54 11.50
N SER A 137 21.23 1.32 12.35
CA SER A 137 21.65 1.54 13.74
C SER A 137 21.67 0.23 14.55
N SER A 138 20.61 -0.57 14.45
CA SER A 138 20.52 -1.88 15.13
C SER A 138 21.59 -2.85 14.63
N LEU A 139 21.83 -2.88 13.32
CA LEU A 139 22.85 -3.71 12.69
C LEU A 139 24.27 -3.29 13.11
N ASN A 140 24.53 -1.99 13.22
CA ASN A 140 25.81 -1.48 13.72
C ASN A 140 26.02 -1.82 15.20
N MET A 141 24.98 -1.71 16.03
CA MET A 141 25.06 -2.18 17.43
C MET A 141 25.38 -3.66 17.51
N LEU A 142 24.72 -4.50 16.70
CA LEU A 142 24.98 -5.94 16.65
C LEU A 142 26.39 -6.27 16.19
N LYS A 143 26.90 -5.57 15.17
CA LYS A 143 28.26 -5.79 14.64
C LYS A 143 29.36 -5.45 15.65
N ASN A 144 29.15 -4.40 16.43
CA ASN A 144 30.15 -3.91 17.38
C ASN A 144 29.93 -4.45 18.80
N HIS A 145 28.95 -5.34 18.99
CA HIS A 145 28.64 -5.88 20.31
C HIS A 145 29.70 -6.90 20.75
N GLU A 146 30.40 -6.58 21.83
CA GLU A 146 31.28 -7.50 22.55
C GLU A 146 30.58 -8.00 23.83
N PHE A 147 30.54 -9.33 23.99
CA PHE A 147 29.93 -9.97 25.16
C PHE A 147 30.64 -9.55 26.45
N GLY A 148 29.86 -9.22 27.49
CA GLY A 148 30.38 -8.86 28.81
C GLY A 148 30.58 -7.36 29.07
N THR A 149 30.21 -6.48 28.13
CA THR A 149 30.39 -5.02 28.25
C THR A 149 29.27 -4.27 28.96
N GLY A 150 28.23 -4.97 29.44
CA GLY A 150 27.11 -4.35 30.17
C GLY A 150 25.98 -3.78 29.29
N HIS A 151 26.12 -3.81 27.96
CA HIS A 151 25.07 -3.37 27.00
C HIS A 151 24.02 -4.45 26.71
N GLY A 152 23.83 -5.41 27.61
CA GLY A 152 22.93 -6.55 27.42
C GLY A 152 21.46 -6.13 27.26
N GLU A 153 21.03 -5.10 28.00
CA GLU A 153 19.67 -4.54 27.87
C GLU A 153 19.48 -3.77 26.55
N GLU A 154 20.50 -3.06 26.06
CA GLU A 154 20.45 -2.36 24.76
C GLU A 154 20.48 -3.34 23.59
N LEU A 155 21.29 -4.40 23.69
CA LEU A 155 21.27 -5.52 22.75
C LEU A 155 19.93 -6.24 22.78
N ALA A 156 19.39 -6.53 23.97
CA ALA A 156 18.08 -7.14 24.12
C ALA A 156 16.99 -6.24 23.53
N ALA A 157 17.01 -4.92 23.75
CA ALA A 157 16.06 -3.99 23.13
C ALA A 157 16.22 -3.89 21.61
N ALA A 158 17.45 -3.91 21.09
CA ALA A 158 17.74 -3.93 19.65
C ALA A 158 17.28 -5.24 19.00
N LEU A 159 17.45 -6.36 19.69
CA LEU A 159 16.97 -7.68 19.28
C LEU A 159 15.46 -7.84 19.52
N GLU A 160 14.87 -7.18 20.51
CA GLU A 160 13.43 -7.20 20.78
C GLU A 160 12.66 -6.39 19.72
N ASN A 161 13.28 -5.32 19.22
CA ASN A 161 12.80 -4.66 18.00
C ASN A 161 12.90 -5.57 16.77
N SER A 162 13.76 -6.60 16.79
CA SER A 162 13.83 -7.65 15.75
C SER A 162 12.92 -8.87 16.03
N SER A 163 12.53 -9.11 17.29
CA SER A 163 11.49 -10.07 17.69
C SER A 163 10.07 -9.47 17.62
N GLY A 164 9.95 -8.32 16.94
CA GLY A 164 8.73 -7.57 16.73
C GLY A 164 7.59 -8.36 16.08
N GLU A 165 7.79 -9.60 15.63
CA GLU A 165 6.70 -10.46 15.16
C GLU A 165 5.65 -10.72 16.25
N HIS A 166 6.05 -11.15 17.46
CA HIS A 166 5.09 -11.46 18.53
C HIS A 166 4.35 -10.21 19.02
N LEU A 167 5.08 -9.11 19.24
CA LEU A 167 4.50 -7.81 19.58
C LEU A 167 3.57 -7.29 18.47
N ARG A 168 3.97 -7.43 17.21
CA ARG A 168 3.14 -7.03 16.06
C ARG A 168 1.85 -7.83 16.04
N HIS A 169 1.89 -9.15 16.21
CA HIS A 169 0.69 -9.98 16.31
C HIS A 169 -0.20 -9.58 17.50
N ALA A 170 0.39 -9.29 18.67
CA ALA A 170 -0.37 -8.87 19.85
C ALA A 170 -1.05 -7.50 19.66
N LEU A 171 -0.46 -6.61 18.87
CA LEU A 171 -0.99 -5.26 18.60
C LEU A 171 -1.92 -5.19 17.37
N MET A 172 -1.93 -6.20 16.50
CA MET A 172 -2.79 -6.22 15.32
C MET A 172 -4.28 -6.20 15.69
N SER A 173 -5.05 -5.43 14.91
CA SER A 173 -6.52 -5.46 15.00
C SER A 173 -7.07 -6.81 14.54
N LYS A 174 -8.32 -7.09 14.93
CA LYS A 174 -9.07 -8.26 14.45
C LYS A 174 -8.99 -8.40 12.94
N ASP A 175 -9.36 -7.35 12.21
CA ASP A 175 -9.42 -7.39 10.75
C ASP A 175 -8.04 -7.61 10.13
N ALA A 176 -6.99 -7.00 10.72
CA ALA A 176 -5.62 -7.22 10.26
C ALA A 176 -5.15 -8.66 10.50
N LYS A 177 -5.53 -9.29 11.63
CA LYS A 177 -5.23 -10.70 11.91
C LYS A 177 -5.95 -11.61 10.93
N MET A 178 -7.24 -11.39 10.68
CA MET A 178 -8.02 -12.16 9.72
C MET A 178 -7.45 -12.03 8.30
N GLU A 179 -7.08 -10.83 7.88
CA GLU A 179 -6.48 -10.61 6.56
C GLU A 179 -5.12 -11.33 6.43
N LEU A 180 -4.28 -11.26 7.47
CA LEU A 180 -3.01 -11.98 7.50
C LEU A 180 -3.22 -13.49 7.42
N MET A 181 -4.16 -14.04 8.18
CA MET A 181 -4.50 -15.46 8.15
C MET A 181 -5.01 -15.88 6.77
N ALA A 182 -5.92 -15.11 6.17
CA ALA A 182 -6.44 -15.36 4.83
C ALA A 182 -5.32 -15.34 3.78
N ARG A 183 -4.33 -14.44 3.93
CA ARG A 183 -3.16 -14.35 3.05
C ARG A 183 -2.26 -15.58 3.18
N ILE A 184 -1.97 -16.01 4.41
CA ILE A 184 -1.16 -17.19 4.72
C ILE A 184 -1.84 -18.46 4.18
N LEU A 185 -3.12 -18.67 4.51
CA LEU A 185 -3.91 -19.80 4.00
C LEU A 185 -3.98 -19.78 2.47
N GLY A 186 -4.19 -18.62 1.86
CA GLY A 186 -4.18 -18.46 0.41
C GLY A 186 -2.84 -18.82 -0.21
N GLN A 187 -1.72 -18.49 0.43
CA GLN A 187 -0.39 -18.88 -0.04
C GLN A 187 -0.18 -20.39 0.07
N HIS A 188 -0.52 -21.00 1.21
CA HIS A 188 -0.40 -22.45 1.38
C HIS A 188 -1.29 -23.21 0.41
N SER A 189 -2.53 -22.76 0.18
CA SER A 189 -3.42 -23.33 -0.83
C SER A 189 -2.80 -23.31 -2.23
N ARG A 190 -2.22 -22.16 -2.65
CA ARG A 190 -1.55 -22.06 -3.95
C ARG A 190 -0.35 -22.99 -4.06
N ASN A 191 0.44 -23.11 -2.99
CA ASN A 191 1.59 -24.01 -2.94
C ASN A 191 1.13 -25.47 -3.04
N THR A 192 0.12 -25.88 -2.29
CA THR A 192 -0.47 -27.22 -2.36
C THR A 192 -1.02 -27.52 -3.76
N ASP A 193 -1.70 -26.58 -4.39
CA ASP A 193 -2.18 -26.74 -5.77
C ASP A 193 -1.05 -26.86 -6.80
N ALA A 194 0.07 -26.15 -6.60
CA ALA A 194 1.24 -26.29 -7.46
C ALA A 194 1.86 -27.68 -7.35
N ILE A 195 2.04 -28.20 -6.14
CA ILE A 195 2.53 -29.57 -5.91
C ILE A 195 1.55 -30.60 -6.49
N ARG A 196 0.24 -30.38 -6.32
CA ARG A 196 -0.78 -31.26 -6.88
C ARG A 196 -0.77 -31.31 -8.41
N ARG A 197 -0.53 -30.18 -9.09
CA ARG A 197 -0.35 -30.16 -10.55
C ARG A 197 0.87 -30.95 -10.98
N ALA A 198 2.02 -30.76 -10.33
CA ALA A 198 3.22 -31.54 -10.61
C ALA A 198 2.98 -33.05 -10.37
N ASN A 199 2.27 -33.41 -9.30
CA ASN A 199 1.92 -34.82 -9.06
C ASN A 199 0.92 -35.37 -10.09
N ALA A 200 -0.01 -34.56 -10.60
CA ALA A 200 -0.91 -34.96 -11.68
C ALA A 200 -0.16 -35.21 -13.00
N GLU A 201 0.87 -34.41 -13.30
CA GLU A 201 1.78 -34.64 -14.42
C GLU A 201 2.55 -35.97 -14.24
N ASN A 202 3.03 -36.27 -13.03
CA ASN A 202 3.65 -37.56 -12.72
C ASN A 202 2.66 -38.72 -12.91
N GLN A 203 1.41 -38.57 -12.48
CA GLN A 203 0.37 -39.57 -12.70
C GLN A 203 0.05 -39.77 -14.18
N ALA A 204 0.07 -38.70 -14.98
CA ALA A 204 -0.08 -38.82 -16.44
C ALA A 204 1.09 -39.61 -17.05
N LEU A 205 2.33 -39.38 -16.60
CA LEU A 205 3.49 -40.16 -17.04
C LEU A 205 3.40 -41.64 -16.61
N ILE A 206 2.88 -41.90 -15.40
CA ILE A 206 2.61 -43.26 -14.93
C ILE A 206 1.53 -43.94 -15.78
N ALA A 207 0.50 -43.20 -16.19
CA ALA A 207 -0.53 -43.69 -17.10
C ALA A 207 0.06 -44.01 -18.50
N VAL A 208 1.03 -43.23 -19.01
CA VAL A 208 1.77 -43.56 -20.25
C VAL A 208 2.42 -44.94 -20.19
N ALA A 209 2.90 -45.34 -19.00
CA ALA A 209 3.56 -46.61 -18.80
C ALA A 209 2.60 -47.80 -18.57
N SER A 210 1.35 -47.54 -18.16
CA SER A 210 0.45 -48.56 -17.61
C SER A 210 -0.89 -48.68 -18.35
N ASP A 211 -1.31 -47.63 -19.06
CA ASP A 211 -2.59 -47.54 -19.77
C ASP A 211 -2.38 -47.63 -21.29
N ASN A 212 -3.23 -48.42 -21.94
CA ASN A 212 -3.23 -48.64 -23.38
C ASN A 212 -4.20 -47.70 -24.13
N ALA A 213 -4.74 -46.67 -23.49
CA ALA A 213 -5.53 -45.66 -24.18
C ALA A 213 -4.71 -44.97 -25.29
N LYS A 214 -5.38 -44.61 -26.39
CA LYS A 214 -4.73 -44.03 -27.60
C LYS A 214 -3.87 -42.80 -27.28
N LEU A 215 -4.31 -41.96 -26.34
CA LEU A 215 -3.58 -40.77 -25.89
C LEU A 215 -2.21 -41.13 -25.30
N PHE A 216 -2.20 -42.13 -24.40
CA PHE A 216 -1.00 -42.56 -23.68
C PHE A 216 -0.04 -43.35 -24.57
N LEU A 217 -0.56 -44.16 -25.49
CA LEU A 217 0.25 -44.81 -26.52
C LEU A 217 0.94 -43.80 -27.44
N SER A 218 0.21 -42.76 -27.90
CA SER A 218 0.78 -41.69 -28.72
C SER A 218 1.89 -40.95 -27.97
N LEU A 219 1.67 -40.62 -26.70
CA LEU A 219 2.66 -39.95 -25.86
C LEU A 219 3.87 -40.85 -25.57
N ARG A 220 3.65 -42.15 -25.36
CA ARG A 220 4.72 -43.16 -25.21
C ARG A 220 5.63 -43.20 -26.43
N THR A 221 5.04 -43.22 -27.62
CA THR A 221 5.77 -43.19 -28.89
C THR A 221 6.51 -41.87 -29.07
N GLN A 222 5.87 -40.74 -28.76
CA GLN A 222 6.47 -39.41 -28.89
C GLN A 222 7.67 -39.21 -27.94
N LEU A 223 7.61 -39.78 -26.74
CA LEU A 223 8.69 -39.75 -25.75
C LEU A 223 9.77 -40.82 -26.00
N GLY A 224 9.52 -41.78 -26.90
CA GLY A 224 10.47 -42.86 -27.22
C GLY A 224 10.77 -43.79 -26.04
N LEU A 225 9.78 -44.05 -25.17
CA LEU A 225 9.98 -44.83 -23.94
C LEU A 225 10.10 -46.33 -24.22
N THR A 226 11.16 -46.95 -23.69
CA THR A 226 11.36 -48.41 -23.73
C THR A 226 10.46 -49.15 -22.73
N ASP A 227 10.28 -50.45 -22.91
CA ASP A 227 9.53 -51.30 -21.97
C ASP A 227 10.13 -51.25 -20.55
N ASP A 228 11.47 -51.31 -20.43
CA ASP A 228 12.16 -51.23 -19.13
C ASP A 228 11.99 -49.86 -18.45
N GLN A 229 11.89 -48.78 -19.23
CA GLN A 229 11.57 -47.46 -18.70
C GLN A 229 10.11 -47.39 -18.24
N CYS A 230 9.19 -47.96 -19.01
CA CYS A 230 7.78 -48.03 -18.63
C CYS A 230 7.58 -48.84 -17.35
N GLN A 231 8.23 -50.00 -17.22
CA GLN A 231 8.13 -50.81 -16.01
C GLN A 231 8.65 -50.07 -14.76
N ARG A 232 9.74 -49.32 -14.89
CA ARG A 232 10.25 -48.47 -13.80
C ARG A 232 9.30 -47.32 -13.46
N ILE A 233 8.76 -46.64 -14.46
CA ILE A 233 7.80 -45.55 -14.26
C ILE A 233 6.54 -46.07 -13.57
N ALA A 234 6.01 -47.21 -13.99
CA ALA A 234 4.82 -47.84 -13.40
C ALA A 234 5.01 -48.20 -11.91
N SER A 235 6.25 -48.48 -11.47
CA SER A 235 6.54 -48.78 -10.06
C SER A 235 6.23 -47.63 -9.10
N PHE A 236 6.15 -46.39 -9.58
CA PHE A 236 5.84 -45.21 -8.76
C PHE A 236 4.33 -44.96 -8.59
N ALA A 237 3.46 -45.78 -9.19
CA ALA A 237 2.01 -45.59 -9.17
C ALA A 237 1.42 -45.45 -7.76
N VAL A 238 1.84 -46.30 -6.83
CA VAL A 238 1.34 -46.29 -5.45
C VAL A 238 1.74 -45.00 -4.74
N SER A 239 3.03 -44.64 -4.79
CA SER A 239 3.55 -43.43 -4.15
C SER A 239 2.88 -42.15 -4.67
N ALA A 240 2.70 -42.03 -5.99
CA ALA A 240 2.05 -40.87 -6.60
C ALA A 240 0.55 -40.79 -6.25
N SER A 241 -0.13 -41.93 -6.09
CA SER A 241 -1.53 -41.98 -5.66
C SER A 241 -1.67 -41.57 -4.18
N GLU A 242 -0.80 -42.08 -3.31
CA GLU A 242 -0.79 -41.70 -1.89
C GLU A 242 -0.52 -40.20 -1.69
N GLU A 243 0.44 -39.64 -2.44
CA GLU A 243 0.73 -38.22 -2.41
C GLU A 243 -0.48 -37.38 -2.85
N ALA A 244 -1.17 -37.78 -3.92
CA ALA A 244 -2.39 -37.11 -4.35
C ALA A 244 -3.46 -37.11 -3.25
N ARG A 245 -3.67 -38.25 -2.59
CA ARG A 245 -4.63 -38.37 -1.48
C ARG A 245 -4.27 -37.45 -0.31
N LYS A 246 -2.98 -37.37 0.05
CA LYS A 246 -2.49 -36.47 1.11
C LYS A 246 -2.69 -35.00 0.73
N LEU A 247 -2.37 -34.62 -0.50
CA LEU A 247 -2.56 -33.26 -1.01
C LEU A 247 -4.03 -32.85 -1.06
N ASP A 248 -4.93 -33.76 -1.42
CA ASP A 248 -6.37 -33.51 -1.39
C ASP A 248 -6.90 -33.33 0.05
N ALA A 249 -6.41 -34.12 1.01
CA ALA A 249 -6.76 -33.93 2.42
C ALA A 249 -6.30 -32.54 2.92
N ILE A 250 -5.05 -32.16 2.62
CA ILE A 250 -4.51 -30.83 2.97
C ILE A 250 -5.35 -29.71 2.34
N ARG A 251 -5.72 -29.85 1.06
CA ARG A 251 -6.58 -28.89 0.36
C ARG A 251 -7.93 -28.75 1.04
N LYS A 252 -8.58 -29.86 1.42
CA LYS A 252 -9.85 -29.84 2.17
C LYS A 252 -9.69 -29.12 3.51
N CYS A 253 -8.60 -29.37 4.24
CA CYS A 253 -8.32 -28.66 5.49
C CYS A 253 -8.18 -27.14 5.28
N PHE A 254 -7.45 -26.68 4.26
CA PHE A 254 -7.33 -25.25 3.99
C PHE A 254 -8.64 -24.62 3.55
N SER A 255 -9.45 -25.32 2.75
CA SER A 255 -10.81 -24.86 2.42
C SER A 255 -11.68 -24.73 3.66
N ALA A 256 -11.66 -25.72 4.55
CA ALA A 256 -12.41 -25.69 5.80
C ALA A 256 -11.94 -24.58 6.74
N LEU A 257 -10.63 -24.40 6.91
CA LEU A 257 -10.03 -23.32 7.71
C LEU A 257 -10.34 -21.91 7.17
N ARG A 258 -10.68 -21.80 5.89
CA ARG A 258 -11.08 -20.54 5.26
C ARG A 258 -12.59 -20.31 5.33
N ALA A 259 -13.38 -21.38 5.25
CA ALA A 259 -14.84 -21.32 5.28
C ALA A 259 -15.36 -21.17 6.71
N HIS A 260 -14.68 -21.76 7.67
CA HIS A 260 -15.00 -21.66 9.08
C HIS A 260 -13.94 -20.81 9.77
N ASP A 261 -14.38 -19.82 10.54
CA ASP A 261 -13.52 -18.93 11.34
C ASP A 261 -12.81 -19.67 12.51
N TRP A 262 -12.39 -20.93 12.32
CA TRP A 262 -11.75 -21.78 13.33
C TRP A 262 -10.45 -21.21 13.88
N LEU A 263 -9.76 -20.38 13.09
CA LEU A 263 -8.54 -19.70 13.53
C LEU A 263 -8.83 -18.42 14.32
N TYR A 264 -10.10 -18.05 14.48
CA TYR A 264 -10.53 -16.90 15.25
C TYR A 264 -11.26 -17.32 16.52
N VAL A 265 -10.66 -17.02 17.68
CA VAL A 265 -11.26 -17.27 18.99
C VAL A 265 -11.58 -15.93 19.67
N PRO A 266 -12.84 -15.49 19.72
CA PRO A 266 -13.23 -14.17 20.26
C PRO A 266 -12.77 -13.92 21.70
N GLY A 267 -12.69 -14.96 22.53
CA GLY A 267 -12.23 -14.86 23.92
C GLY A 267 -10.78 -14.41 24.03
N ILE A 268 -9.90 -14.90 23.15
CA ILE A 268 -8.47 -14.56 23.15
C ILE A 268 -8.28 -13.08 22.82
N GLU A 269 -8.99 -12.56 21.81
CA GLU A 269 -8.93 -11.13 21.46
C GLU A 269 -9.43 -10.24 22.59
N THR A 270 -10.47 -10.67 23.31
CA THR A 270 -11.01 -9.90 24.44
C THR A 270 -9.99 -9.79 25.56
N ILE A 271 -9.33 -10.91 25.92
CA ILE A 271 -8.29 -10.96 26.94
C ILE A 271 -7.07 -10.12 26.52
N LEU A 272 -6.61 -10.25 25.27
CA LEU A 272 -5.50 -9.45 24.73
C LEU A 272 -5.80 -7.96 24.74
N HIS A 273 -7.03 -7.56 24.37
CA HIS A 273 -7.44 -6.17 24.39
C HIS A 273 -7.50 -5.61 25.83
N GLN A 274 -8.07 -6.36 26.77
CA GLN A 274 -8.15 -5.97 28.17
C GLN A 274 -6.76 -5.86 28.82
N SER A 275 -5.90 -6.85 28.61
CA SER A 275 -4.52 -6.86 29.12
C SER A 275 -3.70 -5.70 28.54
N ARG A 276 -3.82 -5.41 27.24
CA ARG A 276 -3.18 -4.25 26.61
C ARG A 276 -3.63 -2.93 27.24
N ASN A 277 -4.92 -2.79 27.54
CA ASN A 277 -5.46 -1.53 28.08
C ASN A 277 -5.24 -1.36 29.58
N ALA A 278 -4.97 -2.46 30.31
CA ALA A 278 -4.67 -2.43 31.74
C ALA A 278 -3.21 -2.07 32.04
N MET A 279 -2.31 -2.24 31.07
CA MET A 279 -0.86 -2.03 31.22
C MET A 279 -0.36 -0.85 30.36
N SER A 280 0.73 -0.21 30.77
CA SER A 280 1.45 0.68 29.87
C SER A 280 2.11 -0.10 28.72
N THR A 281 2.39 0.55 27.59
CA THR A 281 3.03 -0.10 26.42
C THR A 281 4.32 -0.83 26.78
N HIS A 282 5.14 -0.24 27.65
CA HIS A 282 6.40 -0.83 28.11
C HIS A 282 6.17 -2.05 29.02
N GLN A 283 5.18 -2.00 29.91
CA GLN A 283 4.80 -3.17 30.73
C GLN A 283 4.27 -4.32 29.88
N PHE A 284 3.46 -4.01 28.86
CA PHE A 284 2.93 -5.01 27.93
C PHE A 284 4.06 -5.67 27.11
N GLN A 285 5.02 -4.90 26.63
CA GLN A 285 6.20 -5.43 25.93
C GLN A 285 7.01 -6.37 26.83
N LYS A 286 7.31 -5.96 28.07
CA LYS A 286 8.00 -6.83 29.04
C LYS A 286 7.23 -8.12 29.32
N PHE A 287 5.90 -8.04 29.44
CA PHE A 287 5.05 -9.21 29.62
C PHE A 287 5.14 -10.18 28.43
N LEU A 288 5.09 -9.67 27.20
CA LEU A 288 5.22 -10.50 26.00
C LEU A 288 6.60 -11.16 25.89
N SER A 289 7.67 -10.42 26.21
CA SER A 289 9.03 -10.94 26.23
C SER A 289 9.18 -12.05 27.27
N TRP A 290 8.75 -11.79 28.50
CA TRP A 290 8.74 -12.79 29.57
C TRP A 290 7.91 -14.03 29.21
N SER A 291 6.76 -13.86 28.55
CA SER A 291 5.90 -14.98 28.13
C SER A 291 6.58 -15.87 27.09
N MET A 292 7.37 -15.28 26.18
CA MET A 292 8.14 -16.04 25.20
C MET A 292 9.26 -16.85 25.85
N GLU A 293 9.99 -16.27 26.80
CA GLU A 293 11.05 -16.96 27.54
C GLU A 293 10.52 -18.11 28.40
N ASN A 294 9.32 -17.95 28.97
CA ASN A 294 8.71 -18.92 29.89
C ASN A 294 7.70 -19.85 29.21
N ARG A 295 7.65 -19.85 27.87
CA ARG A 295 6.69 -20.64 27.07
C ARG A 295 6.59 -22.11 27.48
N PRO A 296 7.69 -22.86 27.72
CA PRO A 296 7.58 -24.28 28.11
C PRO A 296 6.84 -24.50 29.43
N SER A 297 6.94 -23.55 30.37
CA SER A 297 6.24 -23.60 31.65
C SER A 297 4.78 -23.18 31.49
N ILE A 298 4.50 -22.19 30.63
CA ILE A 298 3.15 -21.75 30.30
C ILE A 298 2.35 -22.87 29.62
N ASP A 299 2.97 -23.60 28.68
CA ASP A 299 2.35 -24.71 27.95
C ASP A 299 1.96 -25.89 28.89
N GLN A 300 2.54 -25.96 30.09
CA GLN A 300 2.23 -26.98 31.11
C GLN A 300 1.09 -26.57 32.06
N LEU A 301 0.60 -25.32 31.97
CA LEU A 301 -0.49 -24.86 32.82
C LEU A 301 -1.78 -25.62 32.46
N GLN A 302 -2.28 -26.43 33.40
CA GLN A 302 -3.57 -27.09 33.26
C GLN A 302 -4.68 -26.12 33.67
N PHE A 303 -5.52 -25.75 32.71
CA PHE A 303 -6.73 -25.00 33.00
C PHE A 303 -7.76 -25.97 33.60
N VAL A 304 -7.98 -25.88 34.91
CA VAL A 304 -9.07 -26.62 35.57
C VAL A 304 -10.40 -26.03 35.08
N PRO A 305 -11.29 -26.82 34.47
CA PRO A 305 -12.62 -26.35 34.12
C PRO A 305 -13.32 -25.90 35.41
N THR A 306 -13.70 -24.62 35.48
CA THR A 306 -14.64 -24.20 36.52
C THR A 306 -15.94 -24.97 36.28
N SER A 307 -16.56 -25.46 37.36
CA SER A 307 -17.69 -26.41 37.36
C SER A 307 -19.00 -25.89 36.73
N SER A 308 -18.94 -24.90 35.83
CA SER A 308 -20.08 -24.16 35.30
C SER A 308 -20.06 -23.97 33.78
N VAL A 309 -19.46 -24.87 32.99
CA VAL A 309 -19.62 -24.87 31.52
C VAL A 309 -20.58 -26.01 31.13
N PRO A 310 -21.67 -25.71 30.39
CA PRO A 310 -22.65 -26.71 29.96
C PRO A 310 -22.04 -27.71 28.98
N GLU A 311 -22.57 -28.94 28.97
CA GLU A 311 -22.07 -30.17 28.31
C GLU A 311 -21.79 -30.13 26.79
N SER A 312 -21.79 -28.96 26.13
CA SER A 312 -21.72 -28.81 24.68
C SER A 312 -20.32 -28.97 24.06
N GLU A 313 -19.24 -29.03 24.84
CA GLU A 313 -17.87 -29.13 24.29
C GLU A 313 -17.39 -30.57 24.04
N LYS A 314 -18.18 -31.60 24.38
CA LYS A 314 -17.77 -33.00 24.23
C LYS A 314 -17.85 -33.55 22.79
N ASP A 315 -18.48 -32.84 21.87
CA ASP A 315 -18.61 -33.27 20.47
C ASP A 315 -18.11 -32.18 19.50
N LEU A 316 -16.80 -31.92 19.50
CA LEU A 316 -16.15 -31.29 18.34
C LEU A 316 -15.99 -32.32 17.21
N THR A 317 -17.13 -32.77 16.67
CA THR A 317 -17.15 -33.49 15.38
C THR A 317 -16.81 -32.48 14.28
N PHE A 318 -15.63 -32.62 13.68
CA PHE A 318 -15.26 -31.90 12.47
C PHE A 318 -16.11 -32.42 11.30
N ILE A 319 -17.27 -31.82 11.09
CA ILE A 319 -18.12 -32.09 9.94
C ILE A 319 -17.54 -31.28 8.78
N PHE A 320 -16.91 -31.96 7.83
CA PHE A 320 -16.57 -31.35 6.54
C PHE A 320 -17.85 -31.28 5.72
N SER A 321 -18.30 -30.07 5.37
CA SER A 321 -19.39 -29.91 4.41
C SER A 321 -18.95 -30.52 3.07
N GLU A 322 -19.70 -31.52 2.60
CA GLU A 322 -19.68 -31.91 1.19
C GLU A 322 -20.54 -30.90 0.44
N ASP A 323 -19.88 -30.01 -0.31
CA ASP A 323 -20.22 -29.58 -1.69
C ASP A 323 -19.32 -28.42 -2.15
#